data_AF-A0A7X5WWA4-F1
#
_entry.id   AF-A0A7X5WWA4-F1
#
_cell.length_a   1.000
_cell.length_b   1.000
_cell.length_c   1.000
_cell.angle_alpha   90.00
_cell.angle_beta   90.00
_cell.angle_gamma   90.00
#
_symmetry.space_group_name_H-M   'P 1'
#
loop_
_entity.id
_entity.type
_entity.pdbx_description
1 polymer ?
#
loop_
_entity_poly.entity_id
_entity_poly.type
_entity_poly.pdbx_seq_one_letter_code
_entity_poly.pdbx_strand_id
1 'polypeptide(L)' 'MSRLPAVVQLKLPFVVAGFASFLFSVWLYFVQDNTTAGIFVGLWVPSIHSLGTLVLTSTDLADRPAPQEVRS' A
#
# COMPACT_ATOMS: atom_id res chain seq x y z
N MET A 1 -10.13 0.07 24.48
CA MET A 1 -9.99 0.31 23.03
C MET A 1 -8.55 0.71 22.76
N SER A 2 -7.66 -0.25 22.49
CA SER A 2 -6.27 0.04 22.17
C SER A 2 -6.24 0.83 20.86
N ARG A 3 -5.93 2.12 20.92
CA ARG A 3 -5.70 2.92 19.72
C ARG A 3 -4.50 2.31 19.02
N LEU A 4 -4.75 1.65 17.88
CA LEU A 4 -3.69 1.09 17.06
C LEU A 4 -2.69 2.22 16.74
N PRO A 5 -1.38 1.96 16.79
CA PRO A 5 -0.37 2.97 16.52
C PRO A 5 -0.63 3.62 15.14
N ALA A 6 -0.47 4.94 15.04
CA ALA A 6 -0.87 5.72 13.86
C ALA A 6 -0.30 5.17 12.54
N VAL A 7 0.90 4.57 12.59
CA VAL A 7 1.53 3.88 11.45
C VAL A 7 0.71 2.70 10.91
N VAL A 8 0.02 1.96 11.78
CA VAL A 8 -0.86 0.84 11.40
C VAL A 8 -2.14 1.39 10.78
N GLN A 9 -2.67 2.49 11.30
CA GLN A 9 -3.84 3.14 10.71
C GLN A 9 -3.55 3.71 9.31
N LEU A 10 -2.35 4.24 9.07
CA LEU A 10 -1.95 4.75 7.76
C LEU A 10 -1.62 3.63 6.76
N LYS A 11 -1.11 2.48 7.24
CA LYS A 11 -0.85 1.28 6.43
C LYS A 11 -2.11 0.52 6.04
N LEU A 12 -3.12 0.50 6.90
CA LEU A 12 -4.37 -0.24 6.70
C LEU A 12 -5.03 0.00 5.32
N PRO A 13 -5.26 1.24 4.86
CA PRO A 13 -5.92 1.47 3.58
C PRO A 13 -5.12 0.95 2.38
N PHE A 14 -3.78 0.98 2.43
CA PHE A 14 -2.94 0.42 1.35
C PHE A 14 -3.01 -1.10 1.29
N VAL A 15 -3.05 -1.77 2.45
CA VAL A 15 -3.21 -3.22 2.53
C VAL A 15 -4.60 -3.64 2.06
N VAL A 16 -5.64 -2.94 2.52
CA VAL A 16 -7.03 -3.18 2.11
C VAL A 16 -7.22 -2.91 0.62
N ALA A 17 -6.63 -1.84 0.08
CA ALA A 17 -6.68 -1.53 -1.35
C ALA A 17 -6.00 -2.62 -2.19
N GLY A 18 -4.82 -3.10 -1.79
CA GLY A 18 -4.14 -4.21 -2.47
C GLY A 18 -4.97 -5.51 -2.44
N PHE A 19 -5.56 -5.83 -1.29
CA PHE A 19 -6.41 -7.01 -1.14
C PHE A 19 -7.73 -6.89 -1.94
N ALA A 20 -8.37 -5.72 -1.91
CA ALA A 20 -9.56 -5.45 -2.72
C ALA A 20 -9.27 -5.55 -4.23
N SER A 21 -8.11 -5.08 -4.68
CA SER A 21 -7.68 -5.20 -6.08
C SER A 21 -7.44 -6.67 -6.47
N PHE A 22 -6.94 -7.49 -5.55
CA PHE A 22 -6.82 -8.94 -5.76
C PHE A 22 -8.19 -9.62 -5.86
N LEU A 23 -9.14 -9.31 -4.97
CA LEU A 23 -10.50 -9.86 -5.04
C LEU A 23 -11.20 -9.43 -6.33
N PHE A 24 -10.99 -8.20 -6.77
CA PHE A 24 -11.55 -7.70 -8.02
C PHE A 24 -10.98 -8.42 -9.24
N SER A 25 -9.69 -8.76 -9.24
CA SER A 25 -9.06 -9.60 -10.27
C SER A 25 -9.67 -11.01 -10.32
N VAL A 26 -9.84 -11.65 -9.16
CA VAL A 26 -10.47 -12.98 -9.06
C VAL A 26 -11.94 -12.93 -9.51
N TRP A 27 -12.69 -11.90 -9.10
CA TRP A 27 -14.07 -11.69 -9.56
C TRP A 27 -14.13 -11.58 -11.08
N LEU A 28 -13.33 -10.69 -11.70
CA LEU A 28 -13.35 -10.50 -13.14
C LEU A 28 -12.95 -11.77 -13.91
N TYR A 29 -12.00 -12.54 -13.38
CA TYR A 29 -11.54 -13.77 -14.00
C TYR A 29 -12.60 -14.89 -13.93
N PHE A 30 -13.25 -15.08 -12.77
CA PHE A 30 -14.17 -16.20 -12.55
C PHE A 30 -15.65 -15.88 -12.82
N VAL A 31 -16.08 -14.62 -12.74
CA VAL A 31 -17.50 -14.23 -12.89
C VAL A 31 -17.81 -13.70 -14.29
N GLN A 32 -16.85 -13.05 -14.95
CA GLN A 32 -17.06 -12.39 -16.25
C GLN A 32 -16.43 -13.15 -17.44
N ASP A 33 -15.77 -14.29 -17.22
CA ASP A 33 -15.03 -15.07 -18.24
C ASP A 33 -14.01 -14.23 -19.05
N ASN A 34 -13.67 -13.03 -18.56
CA ASN A 34 -12.84 -12.05 -19.25
C ASN A 34 -11.40 -12.17 -18.74
N THR A 35 -10.76 -13.26 -19.14
CA THR A 35 -9.42 -13.68 -18.70
C THR A 35 -8.37 -12.57 -18.85
N THR A 36 -8.40 -11.80 -19.92
CA THR A 36 -7.48 -10.68 -20.16
C THR A 36 -7.64 -9.58 -19.10
N ALA A 37 -8.87 -9.16 -18.82
CA ALA A 37 -9.12 -8.08 -17.86
C ALA A 37 -8.77 -8.48 -16.41
N GLY A 38 -9.00 -9.75 -16.04
CA GLY A 38 -8.59 -10.28 -14.74
C GLY A 38 -7.08 -10.22 -14.50
N ILE A 39 -6.28 -10.56 -15.53
CA ILE A 39 -4.81 -10.52 -15.46
C ILE A 39 -4.28 -9.09 -15.31
N PHE A 40 -4.82 -8.12 -16.06
CA PHE A 40 -4.41 -6.72 -15.96
C PHE A 40 -4.68 -6.11 -14.57
N VAL A 41 -5.81 -6.46 -13.95
CA VAL A 41 -6.15 -6.01 -12.59
C VAL A 41 -5.28 -6.69 -11.54
N GLY A 42 -4.94 -7.97 -11.73
CA GLY A 42 -4.03 -8.71 -10.84
C GLY A 42 -2.62 -8.11 -10.80
N LEU A 43 -2.15 -7.59 -11.95
CA LEU A 43 -0.85 -6.89 -12.05
C LEU A 43 -0.81 -5.55 -11.32
N TRP A 44 -1.95 -4.97 -10.93
CA TRP A 44 -1.97 -3.70 -10.18
C TRP A 44 -1.70 -3.90 -8.69
N VAL A 45 -1.86 -5.11 -8.15
CA VAL A 45 -1.56 -5.43 -6.75
C VAL A 45 -0.11 -5.06 -6.37
N PRO A 46 0.93 -5.50 -7.09
CA PRO A 46 2.31 -5.08 -6.80
C PRO A 46 2.53 -3.58 -6.99
N SER A 47 1.83 -2.92 -7.92
CA SER A 47 1.91 -1.45 -8.11
C SER A 47 1.33 -0.68 -6.93
N ILE A 48 0.16 -1.09 -6.40
CA ILE A 48 -0.46 -0.47 -5.21
C ILE A 48 0.42 -0.69 -3.99
N HIS A 49 1.00 -1.88 -3.83
CA HIS A 49 1.88 -2.17 -2.72
C HIS A 49 3.19 -1.35 -2.80
N SER A 50 3.76 -1.21 -4.00
CA SER A 50 4.96 -0.38 -4.24
C SER A 50 4.69 1.12 -4.05
N LEU A 51 3.49 1.60 -4.38
CA LEU A 51 3.07 2.97 -4.09
C LEU A 51 2.88 3.19 -2.59
N GLY A 52 2.26 2.22 -1.89
CA GLY A 52 2.11 2.25 -0.45
C GLY A 52 3.44 2.32 0.28
N THR A 53 4.43 1.49 -0.10
CA THR A 53 5.77 1.56 0.48
C THR A 53 6.46 2.90 0.20
N LEU A 54 6.29 3.48 -0.99
CA LEU A 54 6.85 4.77 -1.35
C LEU A 54 6.26 5.91 -0.49
N VAL A 55 4.94 5.98 -0.40
CA VAL A 55 4.23 7.01 0.38
C VAL A 55 4.56 6.91 1.86
N LEU A 56 4.60 5.69 2.41
CA LEU A 56 4.92 5.44 3.82
C LEU A 56 6.41 5.65 4.15
N THR A 57 7.31 5.41 3.19
CA THR A 57 8.75 5.71 3.35
C THR A 57 8.99 7.22 3.41
N SER A 58 8.25 8.01 2.63
CA SER A 58 8.43 9.46 2.61
C SER A 58 8.06 10.14 3.93
N THR A 59 7.14 9.55 4.71
CA THR A 59 6.79 10.06 6.04
C THR A 59 7.87 9.82 7.09
N ASP A 60 8.69 8.77 6.95
CA ASP A 60 9.75 8.43 7.92
C ASP A 60 10.94 9.41 7.84
N LEU A 61 11.24 9.91 6.63
CA LEU A 61 12.29 10.91 6.42
C LEU A 61 11.93 12.30 6.94
N ALA A 62 10.63 12.63 7.00
CA ALA A 62 10.15 13.92 7.49
C ALA A 62 10.28 14.05 9.02
N ASP A 63 10.32 12.92 9.75
CA ASP A 63 10.44 12.87 11.21
C ASP A 63 11.90 12.72 11.69
N ARG A 64 12.88 12.69 10.77
CA ARG A 64 14.29 12.67 11.16
C ARG A 64 14.66 14.02 11.80
N PRO A 65 15.08 14.06 13.08
CA PRO A 65 15.63 15.28 13.65
C PRO A 65 16.86 15.68 12.85
N ALA A 66 16.94 16.97 12.49
CA ALA A 66 18.05 17.53 11.73
C ALA A 66 19.39 17.04 12.30
N PRO A 67 20.39 16.70 11.45
CA PRO A 67 21.72 16.36 11.93
C PRO A 67 22.15 17.43 12.93
N GLN A 68 22.31 17.03 14.20
CA GLN A 68 22.91 17.88 15.22
C GLN A 68 24.29 18.23 14.68
N GLU A 69 24.40 19.47 14.17
CA GLU A 69 25.65 20.10 13.83
C GLU A 69 26.57 19.88 15.03
N VAL A 70 27.57 19.03 14.82
CA VAL A 70 28.55 18.64 15.81
C VAL A 70 29.28 19.92 16.20
N ARG A 71 28.72 20.59 17.22
CA ARG A 71 29.31 21.76 17.86
C ARG A 71 30.45 21.24 18.72
N SER A 72 31.61 21.09 18.10
CA SER A 72 32.89 20.85 18.75
C SER A 72 33.86 21.95 18.35
#